data_AF-A0A958QIA0-F1
#
_entry.id   AF-A0A958QIA0-F1
#
_cell.length_a   1.000
_cell.length_b   1.000
_cell.length_c   1.000
_cell.angle_alpha   90.00
_cell.angle_beta   90.00
_cell.angle_gamma   90.00
#
_symmetry.space_group_name_H-M   'P 1'
#
loop_
_entity.id
_entity.type
_entity.pdbx_description
1 polymer ?
#
loop_
_entity_poly.entity_id
_entity_poly.type
_entity_poly.pdbx_seq_one_letter_code
_entity_poly.pdbx_strand_id
1 'polypeptide(L)'
;NLTPGAQYHVDASALLSPGMSGAAKIVSSTTDGLIAQSMFYFRNSAGSIEGMYGSQSISANSGVKTSSWNLFLNMQNWLRVFNTTNTAQSVTVTTFLNGASAQHTVSLPPKTGTDIGLHNAPFNTTPNSFGLMTVSGNGLSTEMLRLKNTGSGGVDFIFPLAVR
;
A
#
# COMPACT_ATOMS: atom_id res chain seq x y z
N ASN A 1 13.99 13.20 20.14
CA ASN A 1 13.46 12.50 21.32
C ASN A 1 12.05 12.97 21.59
N LEU A 2 11.07 12.07 21.49
CA LEU A 2 9.69 12.34 21.90
C LEU A 2 9.53 11.88 23.34
N THR A 3 8.93 12.72 24.19
CA THR A 3 8.54 12.30 25.54
C THR A 3 7.30 11.40 25.46
N PRO A 4 7.02 10.57 26.48
CA PRO A 4 5.78 9.79 26.51
C PRO A 4 4.54 10.66 26.28
N GLY A 5 3.66 10.21 25.37
CA GLY A 5 2.44 10.94 24.99
C GLY A 5 2.65 12.13 24.05
N ALA A 6 3.90 12.53 23.75
CA ALA A 6 4.16 13.55 22.76
C ALA A 6 3.88 13.05 21.34
N GLN A 7 3.49 13.97 20.46
CA GLN A 7 3.23 13.71 19.06
C GLN A 7 4.15 14.57 18.20
N TYR A 8 4.50 14.06 17.02
CA TYR A 8 5.27 14.80 16.03
C TYR A 8 4.70 14.52 14.65
N HIS A 9 4.40 15.59 13.92
CA HIS A 9 3.80 15.51 12.60
C HIS A 9 4.85 15.86 11.56
N VAL A 10 4.94 15.04 10.52
CA VAL A 10 5.79 15.28 9.35
C VAL A 10 4.90 15.56 8.17
N ASP A 11 5.11 16.70 7.51
CA ASP A 11 4.47 16.98 6.23
C ASP A 11 5.21 16.22 5.12
N ALA A 12 4.72 15.01 4.81
CA ALA A 12 5.28 14.19 3.74
C ALA A 12 5.11 14.83 2.36
N SER A 13 4.10 15.69 2.17
CA SER A 13 3.84 16.34 0.88
C SER A 13 4.87 17.43 0.57
N ALA A 14 5.48 18.02 1.59
CA ALA A 14 6.62 18.92 1.44
C ALA A 14 7.92 18.20 1.01
N LEU A 15 7.97 16.88 1.17
CA LEU A 15 9.16 16.05 0.89
C LEU A 15 9.05 15.26 -0.42
N LEU A 16 7.85 15.16 -1.01
CA LEU A 16 7.56 14.38 -2.20
C LEU A 16 7.06 15.27 -3.33
N SER A 17 7.55 15.05 -4.54
CA SER A 17 6.98 15.72 -5.72
C SER A 17 5.52 15.28 -5.95
N PRO A 18 4.68 16.11 -6.60
CA PRO A 18 3.31 15.75 -6.90
C PRO A 18 3.19 14.39 -7.61
N GLY A 19 2.25 13.56 -7.15
CA GLY A 19 2.02 12.22 -7.71
C GLY A 19 3.00 11.13 -7.25
N MET A 20 3.99 11.47 -6.43
CA MET A 20 4.96 10.50 -5.93
C MET A 20 4.49 9.82 -4.63
N SER A 21 4.82 8.54 -4.50
CA SER A 21 4.67 7.75 -3.27
C SER A 21 6.05 7.51 -2.65
N GLY A 22 6.11 7.46 -1.31
CA GLY A 22 7.33 7.16 -0.57
C GLY A 22 7.02 6.41 0.72
N ALA A 23 8.07 5.95 1.40
CA ALA A 23 7.98 5.33 2.72
C ALA A 23 8.96 6.00 3.68
N ALA A 24 8.52 6.21 4.92
CA ALA A 24 9.36 6.68 6.01
C ALA A 24 9.73 5.50 6.92
N LYS A 25 11.01 5.35 7.22
CA LYS A 25 11.47 4.41 8.25
C LYS A 25 11.56 5.15 9.57
N ILE A 26 10.79 4.69 10.55
CA ILE A 26 10.82 5.21 11.92
C ILE A 26 11.51 4.16 12.79
N VAL A 27 12.41 4.61 13.67
CA VAL A 27 13.12 3.74 14.61
C VAL A 27 12.92 4.31 16.00
N SER A 28 12.51 3.44 16.93
CA SER A 28 12.41 3.77 18.35
C SER A 28 13.61 3.18 19.09
N SER A 29 14.14 3.89 20.08
CA SER A 29 15.10 3.33 21.05
C SER A 29 14.43 2.37 22.04
N THR A 30 13.10 2.44 22.15
CA THR A 30 12.28 1.58 23.01
C THR A 30 11.41 0.69 22.14
N THR A 31 11.53 -0.63 22.26
CA THR A 31 10.66 -1.60 21.57
C THR A 31 9.19 -1.26 21.82
N ASP A 32 8.39 -1.24 20.75
CA ASP A 32 6.96 -0.89 20.77
C ASP A 32 6.63 0.49 21.38
N GLY A 33 7.64 1.36 21.53
CA GLY A 33 7.48 2.69 22.14
C GLY A 33 6.89 3.75 21.21
N LEU A 34 6.59 3.41 19.95
CA LEU A 34 6.04 4.33 18.96
C LEU A 34 4.84 3.70 18.25
N ILE A 35 3.78 4.50 18.11
CA ILE A 35 2.71 4.28 17.16
C ILE A 35 2.92 5.30 16.05
N ALA A 36 2.97 4.82 14.80
CA ALA A 36 3.08 5.71 13.65
C ALA A 36 1.98 5.41 12.64
N GLN A 37 1.45 6.48 12.05
CA GLN A 37 0.42 6.43 11.04
C GLN A 37 0.70 7.51 10.00
N SER A 38 0.51 7.16 8.73
CA SER A 38 0.50 8.11 7.63
C SER A 38 -0.94 8.42 7.26
N MET A 39 -1.31 9.70 7.24
CA MET A 39 -2.64 10.15 6.83
C MET A 39 -2.58 10.68 5.39
N PHE A 40 -3.45 10.16 4.53
CA PHE A 40 -3.57 10.56 3.14
C PHE A 40 -4.90 11.28 2.95
N TYR A 41 -4.85 12.41 2.24
CA TYR A 41 -6.01 13.25 1.97
C TYR A 41 -6.14 13.46 0.47
N PHE A 42 -7.30 13.12 -0.09
CA PHE A 42 -7.67 13.41 -1.46
C PHE A 42 -8.39 14.73 -1.47
N ARG A 43 -7.83 15.71 -2.18
CA ARG A 43 -8.41 17.04 -2.30
C ARG A 43 -8.91 17.26 -3.73
N ASN A 44 -10.04 17.94 -3.85
CA ASN A 44 -10.51 18.39 -5.15
C ASN A 44 -9.83 19.69 -5.59
N SER A 45 -10.19 20.15 -6.80
CA SER A 45 -9.69 21.40 -7.38
C SER A 45 -10.02 22.65 -6.54
N ALA A 46 -11.06 22.60 -5.71
CA ALA A 46 -11.41 23.68 -4.78
C ALA A 46 -10.65 23.60 -3.44
N GLY A 47 -9.81 22.57 -3.25
CA GLY A 47 -9.01 22.36 -2.05
C GLY A 47 -9.72 21.64 -0.90
N SER A 48 -11.01 21.30 -1.06
CA SER A 48 -11.79 20.52 -0.09
C SER A 48 -11.36 19.06 -0.07
N ILE A 49 -11.45 18.41 1.08
CA ILE A 49 -11.14 16.98 1.24
C ILE A 49 -12.36 16.16 0.76
N GLU A 50 -12.14 15.30 -0.23
CA GLU A 50 -13.16 14.37 -0.74
C GLU A 50 -13.02 12.96 -0.15
N GLY A 51 -11.80 12.61 0.27
CA GLY A 51 -11.54 11.31 0.87
C GLY A 51 -10.31 11.36 1.76
N MET A 52 -10.25 10.44 2.73
CA MET A 52 -9.07 10.26 3.55
C MET A 52 -8.91 8.79 3.94
N TYR A 53 -7.68 8.37 4.15
CA TYR A 53 -7.39 7.11 4.82
C TYR A 53 -6.10 7.23 5.64
N GLY A 54 -5.98 6.36 6.62
CA GLY A 54 -4.77 6.22 7.42
C GLY A 54 -4.09 4.89 7.16
N SER A 55 -2.79 4.92 6.88
CA SER A 55 -1.93 3.74 6.78
C SER A 55 -1.15 3.58 8.09
N GLN A 56 -1.34 2.47 8.78
CA GLN A 56 -0.60 2.18 10.01
C GLN A 56 0.82 1.72 9.67
N SER A 57 1.79 2.12 10.49
CA SER A 57 3.16 1.62 10.36
C SER A 57 3.20 0.10 10.54
N ILE A 58 3.97 -0.57 9.70
CA ILE A 58 4.20 -2.01 9.77
C ILE A 58 5.70 -2.30 9.75
N SER A 59 6.08 -3.40 10.40
CA SER A 59 7.46 -3.90 10.33
C SER A 59 7.76 -4.39 8.93
N ALA A 60 8.93 -4.03 8.42
CA ALA A 60 9.43 -4.55 7.18
C ALA A 60 9.93 -5.99 7.39
N ASN A 61 9.11 -6.94 6.99
CA ASN A 61 9.36 -8.36 7.22
C ASN A 61 9.66 -9.07 5.90
N SER A 62 10.41 -10.17 6.00
CA SER A 62 10.65 -11.11 4.92
C SER A 62 9.61 -12.23 4.95
N GLY A 63 9.43 -12.90 3.81
CA GLY A 63 8.57 -14.07 3.70
C GLY A 63 7.33 -13.83 2.85
N VAL A 64 6.39 -14.76 2.94
CA VAL A 64 5.12 -14.72 2.21
C VAL A 64 4.08 -14.04 3.08
N LYS A 65 3.51 -12.95 2.57
CA LYS A 65 2.41 -12.22 3.19
C LYS A 65 1.15 -12.41 2.37
N THR A 66 -0.01 -12.40 3.01
CA THR A 66 -1.30 -12.68 2.40
C THR A 66 -2.26 -11.50 2.57
N SER A 67 -3.14 -11.31 1.59
CA SER A 67 -4.29 -10.41 1.71
C SER A 67 -5.41 -10.87 0.78
N SER A 68 -6.48 -10.08 0.70
CA SER A 68 -7.58 -10.30 -0.24
C SER A 68 -7.76 -9.11 -1.16
N TRP A 69 -8.23 -9.38 -2.37
CA TRP A 69 -8.61 -8.37 -3.35
C TRP A 69 -10.08 -8.52 -3.73
N ASN A 70 -10.71 -7.43 -4.17
CA ASN A 70 -12.15 -7.39 -4.49
C ASN A 70 -12.45 -6.34 -5.58
N LEU A 71 -12.95 -6.81 -6.73
CA LEU A 71 -13.29 -5.99 -7.90
C LEU A 71 -14.81 -5.83 -8.11
N PHE A 72 -15.64 -6.17 -7.12
CA PHE A 72 -17.07 -5.82 -7.16
C PHE A 72 -17.27 -4.31 -7.11
N LEU A 73 -18.43 -3.85 -7.59
CA LEU A 73 -18.84 -2.44 -7.54
C LEU A 73 -17.83 -1.48 -8.20
N ASN A 74 -17.13 -1.96 -9.23
CA ASN A 74 -16.09 -1.22 -9.94
C ASN A 74 -14.93 -0.76 -9.04
N MET A 75 -14.63 -1.51 -7.98
CA MET A 75 -13.47 -1.25 -7.13
C MET A 75 -12.16 -1.65 -7.80
N GLN A 76 -11.13 -0.86 -7.56
CA GLN A 76 -9.74 -1.14 -7.88
C GLN A 76 -9.00 -1.58 -6.63
N ASN A 77 -8.05 -2.50 -6.78
CA ASN A 77 -7.12 -2.89 -5.73
C ASN A 77 -5.71 -2.48 -6.18
N TRP A 78 -5.04 -1.69 -5.35
CA TRP A 78 -3.69 -1.20 -5.54
C TRP A 78 -2.82 -1.76 -4.43
N LEU A 79 -1.97 -2.71 -4.76
CA LEU A 79 -0.97 -3.25 -3.86
C LEU A 79 0.25 -2.32 -3.86
N ARG A 80 0.49 -1.65 -2.74
CA ARG A 80 1.67 -0.81 -2.54
C ARG A 80 2.78 -1.67 -1.96
N VAL A 81 3.95 -1.67 -2.59
CA VAL A 81 5.12 -2.43 -2.13
C VAL A 81 6.33 -1.52 -2.07
N PHE A 82 7.01 -1.51 -0.93
CA PHE A 82 8.24 -0.77 -0.71
C PHE A 82 9.37 -1.72 -0.32
N ASN A 83 10.49 -1.64 -1.04
CA ASN A 83 11.73 -2.28 -0.67
C ASN A 83 12.44 -1.44 0.40
N THR A 84 12.52 -1.94 1.63
CA THR A 84 13.15 -1.22 2.73
C THR A 84 14.64 -1.56 2.90
N THR A 85 15.19 -2.44 2.07
CA THR A 85 16.58 -2.91 2.15
C THR A 85 17.54 -2.00 1.37
N ASN A 86 18.85 -2.27 1.47
CA ASN A 86 19.91 -1.57 0.73
C ASN A 86 20.28 -2.28 -0.59
N THR A 87 19.57 -3.36 -0.94
CA THR A 87 19.81 -4.16 -2.15
C THR A 87 18.54 -4.25 -2.97
N ALA A 88 18.66 -4.51 -4.27
CA ALA A 88 17.48 -4.74 -5.10
C ALA A 88 16.74 -6.01 -4.62
N GLN A 89 15.41 -5.97 -4.65
CA GLN A 89 14.56 -7.09 -4.23
C GLN A 89 13.70 -7.55 -5.40
N SER A 90 13.62 -8.87 -5.58
CA SER A 90 12.64 -9.49 -6.47
C SER A 90 11.37 -9.75 -5.67
N VAL A 91 10.29 -9.04 -6.01
CA VAL A 91 8.99 -9.17 -5.36
C VAL A 91 8.11 -10.03 -6.23
N THR A 92 7.59 -11.11 -5.68
CA THR A 92 6.62 -11.97 -6.37
C THR A 92 5.24 -11.76 -5.78
N VAL A 93 4.28 -11.45 -6.64
CA VAL A 93 2.86 -11.29 -6.29
C VAL A 93 2.09 -12.40 -6.98
N THR A 94 1.33 -13.17 -6.21
CA THR A 94 0.48 -14.24 -6.73
C THR A 94 -0.97 -13.96 -6.36
N THR A 95 -1.88 -13.99 -7.31
CA THR A 95 -3.33 -13.93 -7.08
C THR A 95 -3.94 -15.31 -7.23
N PHE A 96 -5.02 -15.57 -6.49
CA PHE A 96 -5.77 -16.82 -6.50
C PHE A 96 -7.25 -16.53 -6.79
N LEU A 97 -7.80 -17.19 -7.80
CA LEU A 97 -9.21 -17.10 -8.19
C LEU A 97 -9.70 -18.48 -8.65
N ASN A 98 -10.76 -19.01 -8.01
CA ASN A 98 -11.42 -20.26 -8.39
C ASN A 98 -10.45 -21.45 -8.59
N GLY A 99 -9.45 -21.60 -7.72
CA GLY A 99 -8.44 -22.66 -7.79
C GLY A 99 -7.32 -22.44 -8.81
N ALA A 100 -7.41 -21.40 -9.65
CA ALA A 100 -6.32 -20.95 -10.51
C ALA A 100 -5.46 -19.89 -9.80
N SER A 101 -4.19 -19.80 -10.18
CA SER A 101 -3.29 -18.75 -9.71
C SER A 101 -2.58 -18.05 -10.86
N ALA A 102 -2.33 -16.76 -10.73
CA ALA A 102 -1.47 -16.00 -11.63
C ALA A 102 -0.36 -15.31 -10.85
N GLN A 103 0.85 -15.37 -11.38
CA GLN A 103 2.05 -14.86 -10.72
C GLN A 103 2.67 -13.74 -11.55
N HIS A 104 3.12 -12.69 -10.86
CA HIS A 104 3.89 -11.60 -11.43
C HIS A 104 5.09 -11.28 -10.55
N THR A 105 6.24 -11.04 -11.17
CA THR A 105 7.46 -10.67 -10.46
C THR A 105 7.90 -9.28 -10.89
N VAL A 106 8.18 -8.42 -9.91
CA VAL A 106 8.67 -7.05 -10.10
C VAL A 106 10.00 -6.90 -9.38
N SER A 107 11.00 -6.34 -10.06
CA SER A 107 12.26 -5.97 -9.43
C SER A 107 12.15 -4.56 -8.85
N LEU A 108 12.38 -4.42 -7.54
CA LEU A 108 12.41 -3.14 -6.84
C LEU A 108 13.84 -2.76 -6.50
N PRO A 109 14.36 -1.61 -6.99
CA PRO A 109 15.60 -1.05 -6.51
C PRO A 109 15.64 -0.83 -4.99
N PRO A 110 16.83 -0.67 -4.40
CA PRO A 110 16.96 -0.32 -2.98
C PRO A 110 16.14 0.93 -2.63
N LYS A 111 15.42 0.90 -1.50
CA LYS A 111 14.68 2.06 -0.94
C LYS A 111 13.58 2.64 -1.83
N THR A 112 13.16 1.93 -2.88
CA THR A 112 12.06 2.37 -3.75
C THR A 112 10.77 1.61 -3.46
N GLY A 113 9.64 2.17 -3.91
CA GLY A 113 8.38 1.46 -3.93
C GLY A 113 7.68 1.55 -5.28
N THR A 114 6.63 0.75 -5.41
CA THR A 114 5.74 0.76 -6.56
C THR A 114 4.31 0.46 -6.11
N ASP A 115 3.35 0.97 -6.87
CA ASP A 115 1.93 0.63 -6.73
C ASP A 115 1.54 -0.33 -7.86
N ILE A 116 1.01 -1.50 -7.50
CA ILE A 116 0.67 -2.59 -8.42
C ILE A 116 -0.85 -2.71 -8.50
N GLY A 117 -1.43 -2.38 -9.65
CA GLY A 117 -2.87 -2.51 -9.89
C GLY A 117 -3.26 -3.97 -10.09
N LEU A 118 -3.83 -4.61 -9.06
CA LEU A 118 -4.32 -6.00 -9.16
C LEU A 118 -5.56 -6.14 -10.05
N HIS A 119 -6.17 -5.04 -10.45
CA HIS A 119 -7.33 -5.00 -11.33
C HIS A 119 -6.97 -5.09 -12.83
N ASN A 120 -5.67 -5.12 -13.16
CA ASN A 120 -5.15 -5.22 -14.52
C ASN A 120 -4.40 -6.54 -14.71
N ALA A 121 -4.06 -6.86 -15.96
CA ALA A 121 -3.09 -7.91 -16.26
C ALA A 121 -1.76 -7.64 -15.51
N PRO A 122 -1.00 -8.68 -15.12
CA PRO A 122 -1.17 -10.10 -15.47
C PRO A 122 -1.86 -10.96 -14.39
N PHE A 123 -2.63 -10.36 -13.47
CA PHE A 123 -3.11 -11.04 -12.25
C PHE A 123 -4.32 -11.96 -12.43
N ASN A 124 -4.75 -12.25 -13.66
CA ASN A 124 -5.92 -13.07 -13.98
C ASN A 124 -7.18 -12.74 -13.14
N THR A 125 -7.32 -11.48 -12.73
CA THR A 125 -8.51 -10.99 -12.03
C THR A 125 -9.54 -10.56 -13.05
N THR A 126 -10.81 -10.79 -12.79
CA THR A 126 -11.91 -10.33 -13.66
C THR A 126 -12.81 -9.35 -12.92
N PRO A 127 -13.50 -8.42 -13.61
CA PRO A 127 -14.53 -7.59 -12.99
C PRO A 127 -15.55 -8.43 -12.21
N ASN A 128 -16.10 -7.89 -11.13
CA ASN A 128 -17.08 -8.57 -10.26
C ASN A 128 -16.59 -9.91 -9.70
N SER A 129 -15.32 -9.96 -9.32
CA SER A 129 -14.73 -11.11 -8.62
C SER A 129 -13.95 -10.68 -7.38
N PHE A 130 -13.64 -11.65 -6.53
CA PHE A 130 -12.81 -11.46 -5.36
C PHE A 130 -11.92 -12.69 -5.19
N GLY A 131 -10.85 -12.53 -4.43
CA GLY A 131 -9.94 -13.64 -4.18
C GLY A 131 -8.87 -13.30 -3.18
N LEU A 132 -7.88 -14.18 -3.11
CA LEU A 132 -6.72 -14.04 -2.26
C LEU A 132 -5.52 -13.62 -3.08
N MET A 133 -4.54 -13.02 -2.41
CA MET A 133 -3.22 -12.77 -2.98
C MET A 133 -2.15 -13.05 -1.95
N THR A 134 -0.96 -13.40 -2.44
CA THR A 134 0.26 -13.43 -1.67
C THR A 134 1.32 -12.50 -2.27
N VAL A 135 2.16 -11.94 -1.42
CA VAL A 135 3.37 -11.20 -1.80
C VAL A 135 4.54 -11.86 -1.11
N SER A 136 5.61 -12.16 -1.85
CA SER A 136 6.85 -12.68 -1.29
C SER A 136 8.06 -11.86 -1.71
N GLY A 137 9.01 -11.76 -0.78
CA GLY A 137 10.29 -11.07 -0.94
C GLY A 137 10.91 -10.77 0.44
N ASN A 138 12.06 -10.09 0.45
CA ASN A 138 12.77 -9.78 1.69
C ASN A 138 12.71 -8.29 2.03
N GLY A 139 12.51 -7.98 3.31
CA GLY A 139 12.49 -6.61 3.82
C GLY A 139 11.47 -5.71 3.13
N LEU A 140 10.26 -6.22 2.89
CA LEU A 140 9.19 -5.47 2.21
C LEU A 140 8.25 -4.82 3.23
N SER A 141 7.81 -3.60 2.94
CA SER A 141 6.59 -3.02 3.50
C SER A 141 5.50 -3.07 2.44
N THR A 142 4.32 -3.56 2.81
CA THR A 142 3.23 -3.89 1.88
C THR A 142 1.88 -3.49 2.44
N GLU A 143 1.06 -2.82 1.62
CA GLU A 143 -0.31 -2.44 1.96
C GLU A 143 -1.21 -2.65 0.74
N MET A 144 -2.45 -3.08 0.96
CA MET A 144 -3.47 -3.15 -0.07
C MET A 144 -4.39 -1.94 0.06
N LEU A 145 -4.56 -1.17 -1.01
CA LEU A 145 -5.53 -0.09 -1.04
C LEU A 145 -6.70 -0.47 -1.95
N ARG A 146 -7.91 -0.53 -1.38
CA ARG A 146 -9.14 -0.63 -2.15
C ARG A 146 -9.66 0.77 -2.43
N LEU A 147 -9.93 1.05 -3.70
CA LEU A 147 -10.34 2.35 -4.17
C LEU A 147 -11.54 2.19 -5.10
N LYS A 148 -12.56 3.01 -4.90
CA LYS A 148 -13.61 3.24 -5.89
C LYS A 148 -13.58 4.71 -6.27
N ASN A 149 -13.32 4.98 -7.54
CA ASN A 149 -13.38 6.33 -8.06
C ASN A 149 -14.83 6.68 -8.43
N THR A 150 -15.17 7.97 -8.32
CA THR A 150 -16.37 8.51 -8.96
C THR A 150 -16.13 8.59 -10.47
N GLY A 151 -17.20 8.62 -11.26
CA GLY A 151 -17.10 8.79 -12.73
C GLY A 151 -16.45 10.12 -13.15
N SER A 152 -16.30 11.09 -12.24
CA SER A 152 -15.66 12.39 -12.46
C SER A 152 -14.20 12.46 -11.97
N GLY A 153 -13.61 11.34 -11.55
CA GLY A 153 -12.22 11.28 -11.07
C GLY A 153 -12.02 11.60 -9.58
N GLY A 154 -13.10 11.79 -8.83
CA GLY A 154 -13.07 11.87 -7.36
C GLY A 154 -12.99 10.49 -6.71
N VAL A 155 -12.93 10.45 -5.39
CA VAL A 155 -12.89 9.20 -4.60
C VAL A 155 -14.22 8.98 -3.90
N ASP A 156 -14.91 7.88 -4.20
CA ASP A 156 -16.18 7.47 -3.56
C ASP A 156 -15.92 6.60 -2.32
N PHE A 157 -14.97 5.67 -2.44
CA PHE A 157 -14.61 4.76 -1.36
C PHE A 157 -13.10 4.51 -1.36
N ILE A 158 -12.52 4.48 -0.17
CA ILE A 158 -11.11 4.14 0.01
C ILE A 158 -10.92 3.37 1.32
N PHE A 159 -10.22 2.24 1.24
CA PHE A 159 -9.99 1.40 2.40
C PHE A 159 -8.63 0.70 2.33
N PRO A 160 -7.70 1.00 3.25
CA PRO A 160 -6.44 0.29 3.37
C PRO A 160 -6.66 -1.05 4.08
N LEU A 161 -6.00 -2.11 3.61
CA LEU A 161 -5.91 -3.39 4.27
C LEU A 161 -4.44 -3.77 4.47
N ALA A 162 -4.16 -4.32 5.64
CA ALA A 162 -2.85 -4.90 5.90
C ALA A 162 -2.60 -6.12 5.00
N VAL A 163 -1.35 -6.27 4.57
CA VAL A 163 -0.85 -7.46 3.89
C VAL A 163 0.12 -8.14 4.87
N ARG A 164 -0.27 -9.30 5.40
CA ARG A 164 0.41 -9.95 6.54
C ARG A 164 0.79 -11.38 6.26
#